data_AF-A0A970B959-F1
#
_entry.id   AF-A0A970B959-F1
#
_cell.length_a   1.000
_cell.length_b   1.000
_cell.length_c   1.000
_cell.angle_alpha   90.00
_cell.angle_beta   90.00
_cell.angle_gamma   90.00
#
_symmetry.space_group_name_H-M   'P 1'
#
loop_
_entity.id
_entity.type
_entity.pdbx_description
1 polymer ?
#
loop_
_entity_poly.entity_id
_entity_poly.type
_entity_poly.pdbx_seq_one_letter_code
_entity_poly.pdbx_strand_id
1 'polypeptide(L)'
;MVTLTYRDVGDWSPRHISEAIKRVRQWMGRRGHKLRYVWTAELQERGAIHYHIVTWLPQGKDRVPFWDAMGWWPHGSTRSEWAQNGVGYIVKYASKVATKDKLPCGARMHGSGGFTADERKRMSFETRPTWARTLSYIGQKLQRAKGGGFVQHFACGLRRRLHSPFVLVARVSGRVVLARRGADSNHVRTALGDLWVQLLQPNTPALA
;
A
#
# COMPACT_ATOMS: atom_id res chain seq x y z
N MET A 1 -18.87 -4.79 4.31
CA MET A 1 -17.52 -5.34 4.19
C MET A 1 -17.60 -6.59 3.32
N VAL A 2 -16.69 -6.72 2.37
CA VAL A 2 -16.65 -7.82 1.41
C VAL A 2 -15.28 -8.44 1.48
N THR A 3 -15.25 -9.75 1.58
CA THR A 3 -14.04 -10.55 1.60
C THR A 3 -13.92 -11.29 0.28
N LEU A 4 -12.78 -11.17 -0.42
CA LEU A 4 -12.53 -11.85 -1.69
C LEU A 4 -11.43 -12.89 -1.53
N THR A 5 -11.78 -14.16 -1.74
CA THR A 5 -10.87 -15.29 -1.63
C THR A 5 -10.58 -15.83 -3.02
N TYR A 6 -9.30 -16.06 -3.35
CA TYR A 6 -8.93 -16.79 -4.57
C TYR A 6 -9.31 -18.27 -4.44
N ARG A 7 -9.67 -18.93 -5.54
CA ARG A 7 -9.88 -20.38 -5.55
C ARG A 7 -8.55 -21.10 -5.32
N ASP A 8 -7.58 -20.80 -6.17
CA ASP A 8 -6.30 -21.49 -6.25
C ASP A 8 -5.12 -20.60 -5.82
N VAL A 9 -4.03 -21.23 -5.39
CA VAL A 9 -2.77 -20.54 -5.03
C VAL A 9 -2.02 -20.23 -6.32
N GLY A 10 -1.56 -18.99 -6.48
CA GLY A 10 -0.81 -18.57 -7.68
C GLY A 10 -1.65 -17.85 -8.75
N ASP A 11 -2.98 -17.94 -8.70
CA ASP A 11 -3.93 -17.26 -9.59
C ASP A 11 -3.95 -15.72 -9.45
N TRP A 12 -3.12 -15.18 -8.58
CA TRP A 12 -3.11 -13.76 -8.32
C TRP A 12 -2.58 -12.97 -9.53
N SER A 13 -3.29 -11.91 -9.88
CA SER A 13 -2.82 -10.90 -10.85
C SER A 13 -3.02 -9.48 -10.30
N PRO A 14 -2.10 -8.54 -10.61
CA PRO A 14 -2.20 -7.15 -10.16
C PRO A 14 -3.52 -6.46 -10.54
N ARG A 15 -4.18 -6.89 -11.61
CA ARG A 15 -5.40 -6.23 -12.13
C ARG A 15 -6.71 -6.75 -11.54
N HIS A 16 -6.76 -7.97 -11.02
CA HIS A 16 -8.00 -8.62 -10.57
C HIS A 16 -8.79 -7.76 -9.56
N ILE A 17 -8.12 -7.25 -8.52
CA ILE A 17 -8.77 -6.39 -7.53
C ILE A 17 -9.25 -5.06 -8.13
N SER A 18 -8.48 -4.49 -9.07
CA SER A 18 -8.84 -3.24 -9.75
C SER A 18 -10.05 -3.41 -10.66
N GLU A 19 -10.17 -4.56 -11.33
CA GLU A 19 -11.29 -4.92 -12.19
C GLU A 19 -12.56 -5.19 -11.39
N ALA A 20 -12.47 -5.94 -10.29
CA ALA A 20 -13.59 -6.15 -9.37
C ALA A 20 -14.13 -4.82 -8.82
N ILE A 21 -13.25 -3.95 -8.34
CA ILE A 21 -13.63 -2.60 -7.86
C ILE A 21 -14.22 -1.75 -8.99
N LYS A 22 -13.69 -1.84 -10.22
CA LYS A 22 -14.24 -1.13 -11.39
C LYS A 22 -15.69 -1.55 -11.66
N ARG A 23 -15.99 -2.85 -11.62
CA ARG A 23 -17.35 -3.38 -11.84
C ARG A 23 -18.33 -2.88 -10.77
N VAL A 24 -17.94 -2.95 -9.50
CA VAL A 24 -18.74 -2.45 -8.37
C VAL A 24 -18.95 -0.94 -8.48
N ARG A 25 -17.90 -0.19 -8.86
CA ARG A 25 -17.99 1.26 -9.07
C ARG A 25 -18.97 1.61 -10.20
N GLN A 26 -18.98 0.86 -11.29
CA GLN A 26 -19.94 1.05 -12.39
C GLN A 26 -21.36 0.72 -11.95
N TRP A 27 -21.55 -0.34 -11.16
CA TRP A 27 -22.85 -0.72 -10.60
C TRP A 27 -23.41 0.35 -9.64
N MET A 28 -22.56 0.90 -8.78
CA MET A 28 -22.89 2.04 -7.91
C MET A 28 -23.19 3.32 -8.70
N GLY A 29 -22.37 3.60 -9.73
CA GLY A 29 -22.52 4.77 -10.59
C GLY A 29 -23.85 4.78 -11.33
N ARG A 30 -24.29 3.62 -11.84
CA ARG A 30 -25.63 3.44 -12.45
C ARG A 30 -26.79 3.73 -11.48
N ARG A 31 -26.54 3.72 -10.17
CA ARG A 31 -27.51 4.03 -9.11
C ARG A 31 -27.35 5.45 -8.55
N GLY A 32 -26.53 6.29 -9.18
CA GLY A 32 -26.29 7.67 -8.74
C GLY A 32 -25.35 7.78 -7.53
N HIS A 33 -24.56 6.74 -7.22
CA HIS A 33 -23.68 6.74 -6.06
C HIS A 33 -22.21 6.57 -6.40
N LYS A 34 -21.37 7.25 -5.62
CA LYS A 34 -19.92 7.09 -5.67
C LYS A 34 -19.49 5.97 -4.73
N LEU A 35 -18.74 5.01 -5.25
CA LEU A 35 -18.14 3.97 -4.42
C LEU A 35 -16.96 4.54 -3.64
N ARG A 36 -17.13 4.72 -2.32
CA ARG A 36 -16.01 4.92 -1.37
C ARG A 36 -15.59 3.56 -0.83
N TYR A 37 -14.28 3.32 -0.78
CA TYR A 37 -13.75 2.04 -0.32
C TYR A 37 -12.33 2.13 0.21
N VAL A 38 -11.99 1.14 1.04
CA VAL A 38 -10.64 0.78 1.42
C VAL A 38 -10.53 -0.74 1.39
N TRP A 39 -9.35 -1.25 1.06
CA TRP A 39 -9.08 -2.67 1.12
C TRP A 39 -7.68 -2.94 1.63
N THR A 40 -7.50 -4.12 2.23
CA THR A 40 -6.21 -4.70 2.61
C THR A 40 -6.06 -6.07 1.96
N ALA A 41 -4.83 -6.45 1.65
CA ALA A 41 -4.45 -7.75 1.14
C ALA A 41 -3.72 -8.52 2.25
N GLU A 42 -4.14 -9.75 2.47
CA GLU A 42 -3.53 -10.67 3.42
C GLU A 42 -3.28 -12.01 2.73
N LEU A 43 -2.20 -12.70 3.09
CA LEU A 43 -2.01 -14.10 2.69
C LEU A 43 -2.81 -15.02 3.62
N GLN A 44 -3.57 -15.97 3.10
CA GLN A 44 -4.10 -17.07 3.91
C GLN A 44 -2.97 -18.04 4.30
N GLU A 45 -3.22 -18.91 5.28
CA GLU A 45 -2.27 -19.95 5.70
C GLU A 45 -1.83 -20.83 4.52
N ARG A 46 -2.77 -21.16 3.62
CA ARG A 46 -2.50 -21.89 2.38
C ARG A 46 -1.70 -21.12 1.31
N GLY A 47 -1.37 -19.85 1.53
CA GLY A 47 -0.57 -19.05 0.59
C GLY A 47 -1.36 -18.24 -0.45
N ALA A 48 -2.68 -18.43 -0.57
CA ALA A 48 -3.52 -17.62 -1.47
C ALA A 48 -3.72 -16.20 -0.92
N ILE A 49 -3.77 -15.20 -1.80
CA ILE A 49 -4.14 -13.83 -1.39
C ILE A 49 -5.63 -13.79 -0.98
N HIS A 50 -5.91 -12.95 -0.01
CA HIS A 50 -7.21 -12.66 0.54
C HIS A 50 -7.38 -11.15 0.60
N TYR A 51 -8.49 -10.62 0.08
CA TYR A 51 -8.78 -9.19 0.21
C TYR A 51 -9.90 -8.96 1.22
N HIS A 52 -9.67 -8.03 2.14
CA HIS A 52 -10.69 -7.48 3.02
C HIS A 52 -11.06 -6.09 2.54
N ILE A 53 -12.29 -5.89 2.11
CA ILE A 53 -12.76 -4.65 1.49
C ILE A 53 -13.87 -4.04 2.34
N VAL A 54 -13.67 -2.81 2.79
CA VAL A 54 -14.72 -2.00 3.41
C VAL A 54 -15.21 -1.01 2.38
N THR A 55 -16.51 -1.08 2.07
CA THR A 55 -17.21 -0.17 1.15
C THR A 55 -18.32 0.53 1.91
N TRP A 56 -18.53 1.82 1.62
CA TRP A 56 -19.63 2.59 2.20
C TRP A 56 -20.78 2.65 1.21
N LEU A 57 -21.96 2.24 1.67
CA LEU A 57 -23.21 2.32 0.93
C LEU A 57 -24.11 3.42 1.52
N PRO A 58 -24.98 4.03 0.72
CA PRO A 58 -26.04 4.90 1.23
C PRO A 58 -26.95 4.12 2.18
N GLN A 59 -27.43 4.80 3.22
CA GLN A 59 -28.36 4.24 4.19
C GLN A 59 -29.69 3.87 3.51
N GLY A 60 -30.30 2.76 3.91
CA GLY A 60 -31.58 2.29 3.35
C GLY A 60 -31.48 1.59 1.99
N LYS A 61 -30.27 1.20 1.55
CA LYS A 61 -30.07 0.46 0.30
C LYS A 61 -29.71 -0.99 0.52
N ASP A 62 -30.10 -1.80 -0.45
CA ASP A 62 -29.84 -3.23 -0.56
C ASP A 62 -28.43 -3.61 -0.10
N ARG A 63 -28.35 -4.77 0.56
CA ARG A 63 -27.06 -5.41 0.88
C ARG A 63 -26.22 -5.47 -0.40
N VAL A 64 -24.91 -5.17 -0.31
CA VAL A 64 -24.01 -5.41 -1.46
C VAL A 64 -24.16 -6.87 -1.86
N PRO A 65 -24.56 -7.18 -3.11
CA PRO A 65 -24.66 -8.56 -3.54
C PRO A 65 -23.30 -9.23 -3.44
N PHE A 66 -23.28 -10.55 -3.33
CA PHE A 66 -22.02 -11.30 -3.38
C PHE A 66 -21.32 -11.04 -4.72
N TRP A 67 -20.05 -10.67 -4.69
CA TRP A 67 -19.36 -10.17 -5.89
C TRP A 67 -19.08 -11.31 -6.89
N ASP A 68 -18.89 -12.53 -6.42
CA ASP A 68 -18.84 -13.75 -7.22
C ASP A 68 -20.19 -14.04 -7.88
N ALA A 69 -21.30 -13.97 -7.13
CA ALA A 69 -22.65 -14.16 -7.69
C ALA A 69 -23.01 -13.14 -8.79
N MET A 70 -22.46 -11.92 -8.70
CA MET A 70 -22.62 -10.89 -9.74
C MET A 70 -21.61 -11.00 -10.90
N GLY A 71 -20.72 -11.99 -10.88
CA GLY A 71 -19.63 -12.14 -11.85
C GLY A 71 -18.54 -11.07 -11.75
N TRP A 72 -18.53 -10.27 -10.67
CA TRP A 72 -17.51 -9.24 -10.44
C TRP A 72 -16.19 -9.82 -9.94
N TRP A 73 -16.25 -10.97 -9.26
CA TRP A 73 -15.10 -11.73 -8.79
C TRP A 73 -15.13 -13.18 -9.32
N PRO A 74 -14.57 -13.46 -10.52
CA PRO A 74 -14.58 -14.80 -11.10
C PRO A 74 -13.48 -15.72 -10.54
N HIS A 75 -12.55 -15.17 -9.76
CA HIS A 75 -11.32 -15.85 -9.32
C HIS A 75 -11.48 -16.68 -8.04
N GLY A 76 -12.70 -16.82 -7.52
CA GLY A 76 -12.96 -17.59 -6.31
C GLY A 76 -14.29 -17.20 -5.68
N SER A 77 -14.34 -17.12 -4.36
CA SER A 77 -15.57 -16.90 -3.61
C SER A 77 -15.56 -15.59 -2.84
N THR A 78 -16.75 -15.11 -2.48
CA THR A 78 -16.89 -13.87 -1.72
C THR A 78 -17.80 -14.00 -0.52
N ARG A 79 -17.50 -13.23 0.54
CA ARG A 79 -18.33 -13.13 1.75
C ARG A 79 -18.65 -11.67 2.01
N SER A 80 -19.94 -11.32 2.02
CA SER A 80 -20.43 -9.96 2.24
C SER A 80 -21.11 -9.85 3.60
N GLU A 81 -20.70 -8.88 4.43
CA GLU A 81 -21.22 -8.68 5.78
C GLU A 81 -21.42 -7.19 6.07
N TRP A 82 -22.40 -6.84 6.90
CA TRP A 82 -22.50 -5.48 7.43
C TRP A 82 -21.41 -5.26 8.47
N ALA A 83 -20.57 -4.24 8.27
CA ALA A 83 -19.55 -3.86 9.23
C ALA A 83 -20.13 -2.81 10.18
N GLN A 84 -20.45 -3.22 11.41
CA GLN A 84 -21.00 -2.32 12.43
C GLN A 84 -19.98 -1.26 12.87
N ASN A 85 -18.68 -1.61 12.90
CA ASN A 85 -17.59 -0.67 13.16
C ASN A 85 -16.55 -0.71 12.02
N GLY A 86 -16.81 0.01 10.93
CA GLY A 86 -15.93 0.04 9.77
C GLY A 86 -14.52 0.54 10.06
N VAL A 87 -14.37 1.52 10.96
CA VAL A 87 -13.06 2.10 11.33
C VAL A 87 -12.26 1.13 12.20
N GLY A 88 -12.86 0.58 13.26
CA GLY A 88 -12.23 -0.44 14.09
C GLY A 88 -11.84 -1.68 13.29
N TYR A 89 -12.65 -2.04 12.29
CA TYR A 89 -12.31 -3.08 11.34
C TYR A 89 -11.02 -2.74 10.58
N ILE A 90 -10.93 -1.56 9.96
CA ILE A 90 -9.72 -1.14 9.24
C ILE A 90 -8.48 -1.18 10.14
N VAL A 91 -8.60 -0.68 11.38
CA VAL A 91 -7.51 -0.70 12.37
C VAL A 91 -7.06 -2.13 12.69
N LYS A 92 -7.99 -3.07 12.87
CA LYS A 92 -7.67 -4.49 13.10
C LYS A 92 -6.78 -5.07 12.00
N TYR A 93 -7.02 -4.72 10.73
CA TYR A 93 -6.22 -5.20 9.59
C TYR A 93 -4.92 -4.43 9.41
N ALA A 94 -4.89 -3.13 9.73
CA ALA A 94 -3.66 -2.36 9.76
C ALA A 94 -2.65 -2.93 10.78
N SER A 95 -3.12 -3.46 11.91
CA SER A 95 -2.26 -4.08 12.93
C SER A 95 -1.70 -5.45 12.54
N LYS A 96 -2.28 -6.12 11.53
CA LYS A 96 -1.80 -7.43 11.01
C LYS A 96 -0.69 -7.30 9.96
N VAL A 97 -0.31 -6.07 9.61
CA VAL A 97 0.73 -5.75 8.61
C VAL A 97 2.11 -6.26 9.04
N ALA A 98 2.37 -6.41 10.34
CA ALA A 98 3.65 -6.88 10.86
C ALA A 98 3.99 -8.35 10.52
N THR A 99 3.06 -9.12 9.96
CA THR A 99 3.20 -10.60 9.91
C THR A 99 3.54 -11.18 8.53
N LYS A 100 3.68 -10.40 7.45
CA LYS A 100 3.67 -10.99 6.09
C LYS A 100 4.66 -10.38 5.10
N ASP A 101 5.92 -10.83 5.18
CA ASP A 101 6.95 -10.69 4.13
C ASP A 101 6.69 -11.54 2.86
N LYS A 102 5.44 -12.01 2.64
CA LYS A 102 5.11 -13.08 1.68
C LYS A 102 4.08 -12.73 0.60
N LEU A 103 3.73 -11.45 0.44
CA LEU A 103 2.87 -11.07 -0.69
C LEU A 103 3.64 -11.27 -2.02
N PRO A 104 2.99 -11.77 -3.09
CA PRO A 104 3.61 -11.89 -4.41
C PRO A 104 4.23 -10.58 -4.89
N CYS A 105 5.29 -10.68 -5.70
CA CYS A 105 5.96 -9.51 -6.23
C CYS A 105 4.98 -8.59 -6.98
N GLY A 106 5.02 -7.29 -6.66
CA GLY A 106 4.11 -6.29 -7.23
C GLY A 106 2.72 -6.23 -6.58
N ALA A 107 2.39 -7.13 -5.65
CA ALA A 107 1.17 -7.05 -4.88
C ALA A 107 1.21 -5.84 -3.94
N ARG A 108 0.08 -5.13 -3.88
CA ARG A 108 -0.11 -4.03 -2.93
C ARG A 108 -0.78 -4.58 -1.69
N MET A 109 -0.29 -4.17 -0.54
CA MET A 109 -0.85 -4.56 0.76
C MET A 109 -2.18 -3.89 1.08
N HIS A 110 -2.43 -2.71 0.52
CA HIS A 110 -3.68 -1.98 0.75
C HIS A 110 -3.97 -1.02 -0.40
N GLY A 111 -5.20 -0.53 -0.44
CA GLY A 111 -5.61 0.53 -1.35
C GLY A 111 -6.93 1.17 -0.91
N SER A 112 -7.19 2.37 -1.40
CA SER A 112 -8.42 3.10 -1.12
C SER A 112 -8.84 3.94 -2.32
N GLY A 113 -10.11 4.33 -2.36
CA GLY A 113 -10.63 5.10 -3.48
C GLY A 113 -12.06 5.61 -3.27
N GLY A 114 -12.57 6.25 -4.31
CA GLY A 114 -13.82 7.04 -4.23
C GLY A 114 -13.60 8.51 -3.88
N PHE A 115 -12.34 8.96 -3.82
CA PHE A 115 -11.99 10.34 -3.50
C PHE A 115 -12.41 11.34 -4.57
N THR A 116 -12.82 12.55 -4.18
CA THR A 116 -12.87 13.74 -5.04
C THR A 116 -11.46 14.16 -5.45
N ALA A 117 -11.33 15.14 -6.34
CA ALA A 117 -10.02 15.66 -6.73
C ALA A 117 -9.25 16.21 -5.52
N ASP A 118 -9.93 16.95 -4.63
CA ASP A 118 -9.28 17.55 -3.46
C ASP A 118 -9.03 16.53 -2.34
N GLU A 119 -9.95 15.60 -2.10
CA GLU A 119 -9.69 14.47 -1.20
C GLU A 119 -8.49 13.66 -1.66
N ARG A 120 -8.31 13.45 -2.98
CA ARG A 120 -7.14 12.75 -3.53
C ARG A 120 -5.85 13.52 -3.29
N LYS A 121 -5.86 14.85 -3.44
CA LYS A 121 -4.70 15.71 -3.11
C LYS A 121 -4.35 15.61 -1.63
N ARG A 122 -5.36 15.63 -0.74
CA ARG A 122 -5.16 15.47 0.71
C ARG A 122 -4.65 14.08 1.04
N MET A 123 -5.26 13.01 0.55
CA MET A 123 -4.79 11.63 0.78
C MET A 123 -3.36 11.41 0.27
N SER A 124 -3.01 11.96 -0.90
CA SER A 124 -1.65 11.92 -1.41
C SER A 124 -0.66 12.69 -0.54
N PHE A 125 -1.10 13.74 0.15
CA PHE A 125 -0.30 14.48 1.12
C PHE A 125 -0.13 13.70 2.43
N GLU A 126 -1.22 13.19 3.01
CA GLU A 126 -1.21 12.50 4.31
C GLU A 126 -0.40 11.20 4.31
N THR A 127 -0.35 10.51 3.17
CA THR A 127 0.42 9.28 3.00
C THR A 127 1.92 9.50 2.79
N ARG A 128 2.39 10.76 2.78
CA ARG A 128 3.82 11.08 2.64
C ARG A 128 4.56 10.92 3.97
N PRO A 129 5.86 10.60 3.93
CA PRO A 129 6.71 10.69 5.11
C PRO A 129 6.61 12.08 5.76
N THR A 130 6.67 12.14 7.09
CA THR A 130 6.53 13.39 7.85
C THR A 130 7.46 14.50 7.33
N TRP A 131 8.73 14.20 7.09
CA TRP A 131 9.69 15.18 6.55
C TRP A 131 9.25 15.76 5.19
N ALA A 132 8.61 14.97 4.34
CA ALA A 132 8.13 15.44 3.03
C ALA A 132 6.86 16.26 3.17
N ARG A 133 6.02 15.98 4.17
CA ARG A 133 4.85 16.82 4.51
C ARG A 133 5.29 18.19 5.02
N THR A 134 6.28 18.26 5.91
CA THR A 134 6.81 19.53 6.44
C THR A 134 7.39 20.44 5.36
N LEU A 135 7.89 19.86 4.27
CA LEU A 135 8.52 20.59 3.16
C LEU A 135 7.59 20.81 1.95
N SER A 136 6.30 20.46 2.07
CA SER A 136 5.33 20.63 0.99
C SER A 136 3.97 21.03 1.52
N TYR A 137 3.00 21.23 0.63
CA TYR A 137 1.62 21.52 1.00
C TYR A 137 0.65 20.58 0.25
N ILE A 138 -0.61 20.58 0.68
CA ILE A 138 -1.67 19.77 0.07
C ILE A 138 -1.87 20.20 -1.38
N GLY A 139 -1.79 19.24 -2.31
CA GLY A 139 -1.91 19.52 -3.74
C GLY A 139 -0.60 19.86 -4.45
N GLN A 140 0.50 20.09 -3.71
CA GLN A 140 1.83 20.20 -4.31
C GLN A 140 2.17 18.90 -5.05
N LYS A 141 2.51 19.02 -6.35
CA LYS A 141 2.98 17.91 -7.18
C LYS A 141 4.39 17.48 -6.74
N LEU A 142 4.45 16.30 -6.12
CA LEU A 142 5.70 15.62 -5.76
C LEU A 142 5.81 14.33 -6.57
N GLN A 143 6.96 14.12 -7.20
CA GLN A 143 7.29 12.87 -7.89
C GLN A 143 8.44 12.18 -7.14
N ARG A 144 8.39 10.86 -6.98
CA ARG A 144 9.52 10.12 -6.37
C ARG A 144 10.78 10.28 -7.24
N ALA A 145 11.89 10.64 -6.60
CA ALA A 145 13.17 10.78 -7.28
C ALA A 145 13.95 9.45 -7.29
N LYS A 146 14.72 9.19 -8.35
CA LYS A 146 15.67 8.06 -8.37
C LYS A 146 16.72 8.26 -7.26
N GLY A 147 17.05 7.18 -6.55
CA GLY A 147 17.94 7.23 -5.39
C GLY A 147 17.28 7.75 -4.09
N GLY A 148 15.96 7.91 -4.08
CA GLY A 148 15.18 8.32 -2.92
C GLY A 148 14.88 9.83 -2.88
N GLY A 149 13.93 10.18 -2.01
CA GLY A 149 13.40 11.54 -1.92
C GLY A 149 12.35 11.86 -2.99
N PHE A 150 12.12 13.16 -3.22
CA PHE A 150 11.10 13.66 -4.14
C PHE A 150 11.62 14.79 -5.02
N VAL A 151 10.98 15.00 -6.17
CA VAL A 151 11.06 16.20 -6.99
C VAL A 151 9.75 16.97 -6.79
N GLN A 152 9.86 18.18 -6.27
CA GLN A 152 8.77 19.13 -6.10
C GLN A 152 8.65 19.96 -7.38
N HIS A 153 7.44 20.05 -7.94
CA HIS A 153 7.15 20.83 -9.15
C HIS A 153 6.30 22.05 -8.82
N PHE A 154 6.78 23.25 -9.15
CA PHE A 154 6.05 24.50 -8.96
C PHE A 154 5.24 24.87 -10.21
N ALA A 155 4.20 25.68 -10.03
CA ALA A 155 3.33 26.14 -11.12
C ALA A 155 4.11 26.94 -12.19
N CYS A 156 5.13 27.69 -11.78
CA CYS A 156 6.04 28.43 -12.67
C CYS A 156 7.03 27.53 -13.44
N GLY A 157 6.90 26.20 -13.38
CA GLY A 157 7.78 25.26 -14.08
C GLY A 157 9.07 24.91 -13.34
N LEU A 158 9.43 25.65 -12.29
CA LEU A 158 10.58 25.34 -11.44
C LEU A 158 10.45 23.96 -10.78
N ARG A 159 11.60 23.33 -10.54
CA ARG A 159 11.70 22.03 -9.88
C ARG A 159 12.73 22.09 -8.77
N ARG A 160 12.37 21.58 -7.59
CA ARG A 160 13.28 21.44 -6.45
C ARG A 160 13.42 19.98 -6.08
N ARG A 161 14.66 19.51 -5.90
CA ARG A 161 14.93 18.19 -5.35
C ARG A 161 14.86 18.24 -3.83
N LEU A 162 14.02 17.39 -3.26
CA LEU A 162 13.91 17.15 -1.83
C LEU A 162 14.62 15.83 -1.51
N HIS A 163 15.78 15.91 -0.90
CA HIS A 163 16.53 14.72 -0.52
C HIS A 163 15.88 14.04 0.68
N SER A 164 15.81 12.71 0.64
CA SER A 164 15.46 11.95 1.84
C SER A 164 16.46 12.27 2.95
N PRO A 165 15.99 12.51 4.20
CA PRO A 165 16.86 12.65 5.36
C PRO A 165 17.55 11.33 5.71
N PHE A 166 17.18 10.23 5.06
CA PHE A 166 17.84 8.94 5.17
C PHE A 166 18.54 8.56 3.88
N VAL A 167 19.73 7.95 4.01
CA VAL A 167 20.51 7.33 2.94
C VAL A 167 20.53 5.82 3.13
N LEU A 168 20.45 5.09 2.01
CA LEU A 168 20.70 3.66 2.02
C LEU A 168 22.18 3.42 2.28
N VAL A 169 22.48 2.65 3.32
CA VAL A 169 23.86 2.29 3.66
C VAL A 169 24.18 0.89 3.17
N ALA A 170 23.31 -0.08 3.44
CA ALA A 170 23.52 -1.46 3.04
C ALA A 170 22.20 -2.20 2.80
N ARG A 171 22.28 -3.28 2.03
CA ARG A 171 21.28 -4.34 1.99
C ARG A 171 21.97 -5.64 2.37
N VAL A 172 21.54 -6.25 3.47
CA VAL A 172 22.16 -7.49 3.97
C VAL A 172 21.04 -8.43 4.39
N SER A 173 21.05 -9.65 3.86
CA SER A 173 20.11 -10.73 4.22
C SER A 173 18.63 -10.29 4.21
N GLY A 174 18.20 -9.61 3.14
CA GLY A 174 16.82 -9.11 2.99
C GLY A 174 16.47 -7.88 3.82
N ARG A 175 17.37 -7.40 4.68
CA ARG A 175 17.18 -6.18 5.48
C ARG A 175 17.77 -4.96 4.77
N VAL A 176 17.12 -3.82 4.95
CA VAL A 176 17.54 -2.52 4.42
C VAL A 176 18.05 -1.68 5.58
N VAL A 177 19.34 -1.32 5.56
CA VAL A 177 19.93 -0.45 6.59
C VAL A 177 19.98 0.98 6.07
N LEU A 178 19.37 1.88 6.82
CA LEU A 178 19.31 3.31 6.53
C LEU A 178 20.04 4.10 7.61
N ALA A 179 20.79 5.12 7.23
CA ALA A 179 21.35 6.10 8.16
C ALA A 179 20.79 7.48 7.87
N ARG A 180 20.78 8.36 8.89
CA ARG A 180 20.45 9.76 8.67
C ARG A 180 21.54 10.40 7.79
N ARG A 181 21.13 11.15 6.77
CA ARG A 181 22.02 11.88 5.88
C ARG A 181 22.82 12.90 6.69
N GLY A 182 24.15 12.87 6.54
CA GLY A 182 25.06 13.72 7.31
C GLY A 182 25.35 13.21 8.72
N ALA A 183 24.94 11.98 9.07
CA ALA A 183 25.39 11.35 10.30
C ALA A 183 26.88 10.99 10.20
N ASP A 184 27.63 11.21 11.28
CA ASP A 184 29.04 10.82 11.40
C ASP A 184 29.19 9.31 11.16
N SER A 185 30.34 8.93 10.60
CA SER A 185 30.88 7.57 10.46
C SER A 185 30.59 6.67 11.67
N ASN A 186 30.71 7.21 12.89
CA ASN A 186 30.41 6.48 14.12
C ASN A 186 28.93 6.11 14.24
N HIS A 187 28.02 6.99 13.84
CA HIS A 187 26.58 6.74 13.83
C HIS A 187 26.19 5.68 12.79
N VAL A 188 26.89 5.64 11.66
CA VAL A 188 26.70 4.62 10.62
C VAL A 188 27.19 3.25 11.11
N ARG A 189 28.33 3.21 11.82
CA ARG A 189 28.83 2.00 12.49
C ARG A 189 27.85 1.51 13.56
N THR A 190 27.32 2.40 14.41
CA THR A 190 26.30 2.05 15.40
C THR A 190 25.01 1.53 14.75
N ALA A 191 24.56 2.15 13.64
CA ALA A 191 23.37 1.70 12.92
C ALA A 191 23.55 0.35 12.22
N LEU A 192 24.78 -0.01 11.85
CA LEU A 192 25.11 -1.31 11.28
C LEU A 192 25.39 -2.37 12.36
N GLY A 193 25.84 -1.99 13.56
CA GLY A 193 26.15 -2.92 14.63
C GLY A 193 27.10 -4.04 14.15
N ASP A 194 26.78 -5.29 14.47
CA ASP A 194 27.56 -6.47 14.05
C ASP A 194 27.58 -6.69 12.52
N LEU A 195 26.67 -6.08 11.76
CA LEU A 195 26.69 -6.14 10.28
C LEU A 195 27.85 -5.35 9.69
N TRP A 196 28.44 -4.41 10.44
CA TRP A 196 29.63 -3.68 10.00
C TRP A 196 30.81 -4.63 9.76
N VAL A 197 30.98 -5.62 10.65
CA VAL A 197 32.04 -6.63 10.56
C VAL A 197 31.80 -7.57 9.37
N GLN A 198 30.55 -7.95 9.13
CA GLN A 198 30.17 -8.79 7.98
C GLN A 198 30.36 -8.09 6.62
N LEU A 199 30.16 -6.76 6.56
CA LEU A 199 30.37 -5.96 5.34
C LEU A 199 31.84 -5.71 5.02
N LEU A 200 32.74 -5.85 6.01
CA LEU A 200 34.19 -5.64 5.85
C LEU A 200 34.98 -6.91 5.53
N GLN A 201 34.36 -8.09 5.52
CA GLN A 201 35.02 -9.31 5.06
C GLN A 201 34.82 -9.47 3.55
N PRO A 202 35.86 -9.23 2.72
CA PRO A 202 35.78 -9.55 1.31
C PRO A 202 35.81 -11.08 1.16
N ASN A 203 34.79 -11.63 0.52
CA ASN A 203 34.62 -13.04 0.13
C ASN A 203 33.96 -13.94 1.19
N THR A 204 32.65 -14.13 1.04
CA THR A 204 32.05 -15.45 1.16
C THR A 204 31.30 -15.72 -0.14
N PRO A 205 31.63 -16.79 -0.90
CA PRO A 205 31.04 -17.01 -2.22
C PRO A 205 29.55 -17.26 -2.10
N ALA A 206 28.80 -16.72 -3.08
CA ALA A 206 27.40 -17.04 -3.27
C ALA A 206 27.25 -18.55 -3.51
N LEU A 207 26.59 -19.25 -2.59
CA LEU A 207 26.10 -20.60 -2.85
C LEU A 207 24.88 -20.50 -3.77
N ALA A 208 24.91 -21.37 -4.77
CA ALA A 208 24.00 -21.50 -5.92
C ALA A 208 22.52 -21.70 -5.55
#